data_AF-A0A941XZN4-F1
#
_entry.id   AF-A0A941XZN4-F1
#
_cell.length_a   1.000
_cell.length_b   1.000
_cell.length_c   1.000
_cell.angle_alpha   90.00
_cell.angle_beta   90.00
_cell.angle_gamma   90.00
#
_symmetry.space_group_name_H-M   'P 1'
#
loop_
_entity.id
_entity.type
_entity.pdbx_description
1 polymer ?
#
loop_
_entity_poly.entity_id
_entity_poly.type
_entity_poly.pdbx_seq_one_letter_code
_entity_poly.pdbx_strand_id
1 'polypeptide(L)'
;MTADSGQSLGDLTDHELAELACRAAAELSSRGTREGFAEMLRVVAYVGERVGDAARLMATSHSWSQVAEVSGTSRQAAWERWRTV
;
A
#
# COMPACT_ATOMS: atom_id res chain seq x y z
N MET A 1 22.50 -17.66 18.06
CA MET A 1 23.25 -16.73 17.19
C MET A 1 22.40 -16.48 15.95
N THR A 2 21.34 -15.70 16.10
CA THR A 2 20.43 -15.33 14.99
C THR A 2 21.06 -14.15 14.28
N ALA A 3 21.49 -14.34 13.04
CA ALA A 3 21.87 -13.24 12.17
C ALA A 3 20.64 -12.33 12.02
N ASP A 4 20.66 -11.22 12.75
CA ASP A 4 19.86 -10.04 12.48
C ASP A 4 20.27 -9.59 11.07
N SER A 5 19.63 -10.17 10.06
CA SER A 5 19.80 -9.72 8.68
C SER A 5 18.93 -8.49 8.55
N GLY A 6 19.38 -7.42 9.21
CA GLY A 6 18.82 -6.08 9.16
C GLY A 6 19.07 -5.46 7.79
N GLN A 7 18.48 -6.06 6.75
CA GLN A 7 18.24 -5.32 5.52
C GLN A 7 17.35 -4.14 5.91
N SER A 8 17.87 -2.94 5.70
CA SER A 8 17.05 -1.74 5.82
C SER A 8 15.89 -1.87 4.83
N LEU A 9 14.68 -1.48 5.24
CA LEU A 9 13.54 -1.43 4.30
C LEU A 9 13.86 -0.57 3.07
N GLY A 10 14.80 0.38 3.19
CA GLY A 10 15.25 1.21 2.06
C GLY A 10 16.11 0.50 1.02
N ASP A 11 16.63 -0.70 1.31
CA ASP A 11 17.43 -1.49 0.37
C ASP A 11 16.58 -2.47 -0.45
N LEU A 12 15.30 -2.62 -0.10
CA LEU A 12 14.36 -3.51 -0.78
C LEU A 12 13.78 -2.81 -2.01
N THR A 13 13.60 -3.58 -3.08
CA THR A 13 12.83 -3.15 -4.24
C THR A 13 11.35 -2.96 -3.89
N ASP A 14 10.62 -2.22 -4.73
CA ASP A 14 9.15 -2.05 -4.57
C ASP A 14 8.42 -3.39 -4.47
N HIS A 15 8.87 -4.39 -5.23
CA HIS A 15 8.29 -5.74 -5.23
C HIS A 15 8.54 -6.46 -3.90
N GLU A 16 9.76 -6.45 -3.38
CA GLU A 16 10.11 -7.08 -2.11
C GLU A 16 9.39 -6.42 -0.93
N LEU A 17 9.23 -5.10 -0.96
CA LEU A 17 8.42 -4.37 0.03
C LEU A 17 6.94 -4.78 -0.02
N ALA A 18 6.38 -4.91 -1.23
CA ALA A 18 5.01 -5.36 -1.40
C ALA A 18 4.82 -6.81 -0.91
N GLU A 19 5.76 -7.71 -1.21
CA GLU A 19 5.73 -9.09 -0.71
C GLU A 19 5.80 -9.14 0.81
N LEU A 20 6.66 -8.34 1.44
CA LEU A 20 6.75 -8.25 2.90
C LEU A 20 5.43 -7.77 3.52
N ALA A 21 4.82 -6.73 2.95
CA ALA A 21 3.53 -6.21 3.42
C ALA A 21 2.42 -7.28 3.30
N CYS A 22 2.35 -7.99 2.17
CA CYS A 22 1.39 -9.08 1.96
C CYS A 22 1.60 -10.23 2.96
N ARG A 23 2.85 -10.63 3.22
CA ARG A 23 3.17 -11.68 4.20
C ARG A 23 2.77 -11.28 5.61
N ALA A 24 3.03 -10.02 6.00
CA ALA A 24 2.62 -9.52 7.31
C ALA A 24 1.09 -9.48 7.47
N ALA A 25 0.37 -9.05 6.44
CA ALA A 25 -1.10 -9.06 6.45
C ALA A 25 -1.66 -10.50 6.51
N ALA A 26 -1.07 -11.44 5.76
CA ALA A 26 -1.46 -12.84 5.80
C ALA A 26 -1.29 -13.44 7.21
N GLU A 27 -0.15 -13.21 7.84
CA GLU A 27 0.13 -13.65 9.22
C GLU A 27 -0.80 -12.99 10.25
N LEU A 28 -1.12 -11.71 10.08
CA LEU A 28 -2.06 -11.04 10.99
C LEU A 28 -3.48 -11.61 10.85
N SER A 29 -3.90 -11.89 9.62
CA SER A 29 -5.23 -12.45 9.34
C SER A 29 -5.38 -13.91 9.80
N SER A 30 -4.32 -14.71 9.75
CA SER A 30 -4.36 -16.14 10.11
C SER A 30 -4.52 -16.40 11.60
N ARG A 31 -4.22 -15.42 12.46
CA ARG A 31 -4.31 -15.53 13.92
C ARG A 31 -5.73 -15.74 14.44
N GLY A 32 -6.74 -15.27 13.71
CA GLY A 32 -8.14 -15.45 14.08
C GLY A 32 -8.55 -14.80 15.41
N THR A 33 -7.80 -13.81 15.89
CA THR A 33 -8.10 -13.09 17.15
C THR A 33 -8.82 -11.78 16.90
N ARG A 34 -9.54 -11.29 17.93
CA ARG A 34 -10.21 -9.98 17.89
C ARG A 34 -9.21 -8.85 17.65
N GLU A 35 -8.05 -8.94 18.32
CA GLU A 35 -6.96 -7.98 18.22
C GLU A 35 -6.34 -8.00 16.82
N GLY A 36 -6.13 -9.20 16.25
CA GLY A 36 -5.64 -9.34 14.88
C GLY A 36 -6.59 -8.72 13.85
N PHE A 37 -7.89 -8.92 14.01
CA PHE A 37 -8.89 -8.26 13.17
C PHE A 37 -8.87 -6.74 13.32
N ALA A 38 -8.80 -6.21 14.55
CA ALA A 38 -8.72 -4.77 14.78
C ALA A 38 -7.47 -4.14 14.14
N GLU A 39 -6.32 -4.80 14.24
CA GLU A 39 -5.09 -4.35 13.59
C GLU A 39 -5.18 -4.42 12.06
N MET A 40 -5.84 -5.44 11.49
CA MET A 40 -6.09 -5.48 10.04
C MET A 40 -6.92 -4.28 9.57
N LEU A 41 -7.94 -3.86 10.32
CA LEU A 41 -8.72 -2.66 9.98
C LEU A 41 -7.85 -1.40 10.02
N ARG A 42 -6.95 -1.29 11.00
CA ARG A 42 -5.99 -0.18 11.08
C ARG A 42 -5.03 -0.18 9.88
N VAL A 43 -4.53 -1.35 9.48
CA VAL A 43 -3.67 -1.51 8.29
C VAL A 43 -4.41 -1.10 7.03
N VAL A 44 -5.66 -1.55 6.83
CA VAL A 44 -6.48 -1.19 5.67
C VAL A 44 -6.67 0.33 5.57
N ALA A 45 -7.01 0.99 6.69
CA ALA A 45 -7.18 2.43 6.73
C ALA A 45 -5.87 3.17 6.35
N TYR A 46 -4.75 2.75 6.95
CA TYR A 46 -3.44 3.35 6.68
C TYR A 46 -2.99 3.15 5.23
N VAL A 47 -3.10 1.92 4.70
CA VAL A 47 -2.71 1.62 3.31
C VAL A 47 -3.59 2.40 2.33
N GLY A 48 -4.89 2.52 2.59
CA GLY A 48 -5.79 3.32 1.76
C GLY A 48 -5.37 4.78 1.65
N GLU A 49 -4.95 5.38 2.76
CA GLU A 49 -4.41 6.75 2.79
C GLU A 49 -3.11 6.86 1.96
N ARG A 50 -2.19 5.91 2.14
CA ARG A 50 -0.92 5.86 1.39
C ARG A 50 -1.12 5.62 -0.11
N VAL A 51 -2.14 4.86 -0.51
CA VAL A 51 -2.53 4.71 -1.92
C VAL A 51 -2.95 6.05 -2.51
N GLY A 52 -3.72 6.86 -1.75
CA GLY A 52 -4.07 8.22 -2.17
C GLY A 52 -2.84 9.11 -2.36
N ASP A 53 -1.88 9.05 -1.44
CA ASP A 53 -0.60 9.78 -1.56
C ASP A 53 0.19 9.33 -2.80
N ALA A 54 0.34 8.03 -3.00
CA ALA A 54 1.04 7.46 -4.16
C ALA A 54 0.37 7.86 -5.48
N ALA A 55 -0.96 7.81 -5.55
CA ALA A 55 -1.72 8.25 -6.71
C ALA A 55 -1.49 9.74 -7.03
N ARG A 56 -1.47 10.61 -6.01
CA ARG A 56 -1.17 12.04 -6.19
C ARG A 56 0.27 12.28 -6.63
N LEU A 57 1.24 11.61 -6.02
CA LEU A 57 2.65 11.71 -6.42
C LEU A 57 2.85 11.27 -7.87
N MET A 58 2.21 10.18 -8.29
CA MET A 58 2.23 9.72 -9.68
C MET A 58 1.53 10.71 -10.61
N ALA A 59 0.39 11.28 -10.21
CA ALA A 59 -0.30 12.29 -11.02
C ALA A 59 0.53 13.57 -11.19
N THR A 60 1.27 13.99 -10.15
CA THR A 60 2.17 15.16 -10.20
C THR A 60 3.40 14.90 -11.06
N SER A 61 4.02 13.74 -10.93
CA SER A 61 5.23 13.38 -11.69
C SER A 61 4.92 13.02 -13.14
N HIS A 62 3.68 12.58 -13.40
CA HIS A 62 3.21 12.15 -14.70
C HIS A 62 1.84 12.76 -15.02
N SER A 63 0.75 12.00 -14.86
CA SER A 63 -0.60 12.48 -15.14
C SER A 63 -1.68 11.61 -14.49
N TRP A 64 -2.88 12.17 -14.34
CA TRP A 64 -4.07 11.40 -13.95
C TRP A 64 -4.47 10.29 -14.94
N SER A 65 -4.05 10.39 -16.21
CA SER A 65 -4.26 9.32 -17.19
C SER A 65 -3.43 8.09 -16.85
N GLN A 66 -2.18 8.27 -16.43
CA GLN A 66 -1.30 7.17 -16.05
C GLN A 66 -1.73 6.51 -14.74
N VAL A 67 -2.20 7.30 -13.76
CA VAL A 67 -2.84 6.76 -12.55
C VAL A 67 -4.02 5.87 -12.91
N ALA A 68 -4.85 6.30 -13.85
CA ALA A 68 -6.02 5.55 -14.31
C ALA A 68 -5.64 4.25 -15.03
N GLU A 69 -4.61 4.29 -15.87
CA GLU A 69 -4.04 3.11 -16.53
C GLU A 69 -3.57 2.06 -15.50
N VAL A 70 -2.73 2.47 -14.54
CA VAL A 70 -2.20 1.56 -13.50
C VAL A 70 -3.30 1.01 -12.60
N SER A 71 -4.28 1.83 -12.23
CA SER A 71 -5.38 1.43 -11.34
C SER A 71 -6.54 0.71 -12.05
N GLY A 72 -6.47 0.54 -13.38
CA GLY A 72 -7.51 -0.13 -14.15
C GLY A 72 -8.86 0.59 -14.11
N THR A 73 -8.85 1.93 -14.02
CA THR A 73 -10.07 2.75 -13.97
C THR A 73 -10.04 3.86 -15.01
N SER A 74 -11.10 4.68 -15.08
CA SER A 74 -11.12 5.84 -15.99
C SER A 74 -10.36 7.03 -15.38
N ARG A 75 -9.83 7.91 -16.22
CA ARG A 75 -9.17 9.15 -15.76
C ARG A 75 -10.04 9.99 -14.83
N GLN A 76 -11.34 10.10 -15.14
CA GLN A 76 -12.29 10.85 -14.31
C GLN A 76 -12.49 10.16 -12.96
N ALA A 77 -12.68 8.84 -12.94
CA ALA A 77 -12.86 8.08 -11.70
C ALA A 77 -11.61 8.13 -10.81
N ALA A 78 -10.41 8.03 -11.39
CA ALA A 78 -9.15 8.18 -10.66
C ALA A 78 -9.02 9.58 -10.03
N TRP A 79 -9.35 10.63 -10.80
CA TRP A 79 -9.31 12.01 -10.32
C TRP A 79 -10.34 12.26 -9.21
N GLU A 80 -11.60 11.88 -9.41
CA GLU A 80 -12.65 12.02 -8.40
C GLU A 80 -12.30 11.29 -7.10
N ARG A 81 -11.68 10.11 -7.21
CA ARG A 81 -11.32 9.27 -6.06
C ARG A 81 -10.14 9.81 -5.24
N TRP A 82 -9.08 10.29 -5.88
CA TRP A 82 -7.80 10.55 -5.17
C TRP A 82 -7.32 12.01 -5.20
N ARG A 83 -8.02 12.93 -5.91
CA ARG A 83 -7.60 14.34 -5.96
C ARG A 83 -7.67 15.05 -4.62
N THR A 84 -8.56 14.63 -3.73
CA THR A 84 -8.80 15.27 -2.43
C THR A 84 -8.07 14.53 -1.32
N VAL A 85 -7.72 15.29 -0.27
CA VAL A 85 -7.15 14.79 0.99
C VAL A 85 -8.29 14.46 1.94
#